data_AF-A0AAU4E3C7-F1
#
_entry.id   AF-A0AAU4E3C7-F1
#
_cell.length_a   1.000
_cell.length_b   1.000
_cell.length_c   1.000
_cell.angle_alpha   90.00
_cell.angle_beta   90.00
_cell.angle_gamma   90.00
#
_symmetry.space_group_name_H-M   'P 1'
#
loop_
_entity.id
_entity.type
_entity.pdbx_description
1 polymer ?
#
loop_
_entity_poly.entity_id
_entity_poly.type
_entity_poly.pdbx_seq_one_letter_code
_entity_poly.pdbx_strand_id
1 'polypeptide(L)'
;MTWQEELRRLDEELAAGNLTADEYRSRRDRVLSMAVTTGDSQAAPAQPAPQQPVGDSASETQIIAPVALPAQPAESAEATQVVSASDAGGGERTQVVPQWQQQQQPQYSQQSPAGGFPQPQQQYGQQSPAGGFQRPPQQPSQQNPWGAQQQDVSPPWGGSDFPPMSQPGNADWISQGPESFQTQPSSGKGKKIAFAVIAVLVVAGLGYGVWALFIKDNGTTPPVAQQSTTQQPPPAPTVKPLPEPPAAKPEPSDNSAALVTPAGTTRAGGGEFDLDKLQSAKYLPTTVIEKLKSGGMTDGLLKTTKDGDVTLGLFALELPNTQAASAVAAEYANAEQEGGLTANRNLSLHGVQVFSAADSSQQVYRAVYVLYNRVVIVDSFGPSKDATLASFKTLLTAQVQKAPPTERTNN
;
A
#
# COMPACT_ATOMS: atom_id res chain seq x y z
N MET A 1 -24.64 -16.27 5.08
CA MET A 1 -23.42 -16.80 4.44
C MET A 1 -22.48 -17.23 5.54
N THR A 2 -21.80 -18.36 5.37
CA THR A 2 -20.81 -18.80 6.36
C THR A 2 -19.50 -18.03 6.13
N TRP A 3 -18.71 -17.78 7.18
CA TRP A 3 -17.42 -17.09 7.05
C TRP A 3 -16.46 -17.81 6.08
N GLN A 4 -16.62 -19.12 5.90
CA GLN A 4 -15.85 -19.92 4.94
C GLN A 4 -16.18 -19.56 3.49
N GLU A 5 -17.44 -19.32 3.16
CA GLU A 5 -17.86 -18.87 1.82
C GLU A 5 -17.27 -17.50 1.50
N GLU A 6 -17.19 -16.62 2.50
CA GLU A 6 -16.66 -15.28 2.35
C GLU A 6 -15.14 -15.28 2.12
N LEU A 7 -14.39 -16.14 2.82
CA LEU A 7 -12.97 -16.35 2.53
C LEU A 7 -12.74 -16.92 1.13
N ARG A 8 -13.53 -17.93 0.72
CA ARG A 8 -13.40 -18.51 -0.63
C ARG A 8 -13.67 -17.47 -1.72
N ARG A 9 -14.63 -16.57 -1.48
CA ARG A 9 -14.92 -15.45 -2.39
C ARG A 9 -13.77 -14.44 -2.44
N LEU A 10 -13.17 -14.10 -1.29
CA LEU A 10 -12.00 -13.22 -1.25
C LEU A 10 -10.80 -13.83 -1.99
N ASP A 11 -10.60 -15.14 -1.88
CA ASP A 11 -9.56 -15.87 -2.63
C ASP A 11 -9.82 -15.82 -4.14
N GLU A 12 -11.08 -15.99 -4.55
CA GLU A 12 -11.49 -15.91 -5.96
C GLU A 12 -11.35 -14.48 -6.52
N GLU A 13 -11.68 -13.45 -5.73
CA GLU A 13 -11.48 -12.04 -6.11
C GLU A 13 -9.99 -11.65 -6.19
N LEU A 14 -9.15 -12.20 -5.32
CA LEU A 14 -7.68 -12.04 -5.39
C LEU A 14 -7.10 -12.74 -6.62
N ALA A 15 -7.52 -13.98 -6.88
CA ALA A 15 -7.07 -14.74 -8.06
C ALA A 15 -7.56 -14.11 -9.37
N ALA A 16 -8.74 -13.48 -9.37
CA ALA A 16 -9.27 -12.72 -10.50
C ALA A 16 -8.59 -11.34 -10.68
N GLY A 17 -7.69 -10.93 -9.77
CA GLY A 17 -7.02 -9.63 -9.81
C GLY A 17 -7.97 -8.44 -9.56
N ASN A 18 -9.15 -8.69 -8.99
CA ASN A 18 -10.12 -7.64 -8.65
C ASN A 18 -9.87 -7.04 -7.27
N LEU A 19 -9.04 -7.69 -6.45
CA LEU A 19 -8.71 -7.29 -5.10
C LEU A 19 -7.18 -7.19 -4.98
N THR A 20 -6.68 -6.11 -4.39
CA THR A 20 -5.25 -5.98 -4.06
C THR A 20 -4.90 -6.87 -2.86
N ALA A 21 -3.62 -7.23 -2.72
CA ALA A 21 -3.18 -8.09 -1.63
C ALA A 21 -3.45 -7.49 -0.23
N ASP A 22 -3.37 -6.17 -0.09
CA ASP A 22 -3.63 -5.49 1.19
C ASP A 22 -5.12 -5.36 1.50
N GLU A 23 -5.96 -5.18 0.48
CA GLU A 23 -7.41 -5.20 0.64
C GLU A 23 -7.91 -6.61 0.98
N TYR A 24 -7.31 -7.65 0.40
CA TYR A 24 -7.54 -9.04 0.79
C TYR A 24 -7.25 -9.28 2.27
N ARG A 25 -6.08 -8.87 2.77
CA ARG A 25 -5.70 -9.01 4.18
C ARG A 25 -6.70 -8.30 5.10
N SER A 26 -7.02 -7.05 4.79
CA SER A 26 -7.96 -6.23 5.58
C SER A 26 -9.36 -6.86 5.64
N ARG A 27 -9.87 -7.37 4.51
CA ARG A 27 -11.20 -8.00 4.45
C ARG A 27 -11.21 -9.37 5.13
N ARG A 28 -10.15 -10.18 4.93
CA ARG A 28 -9.98 -11.47 5.61
C ARG A 28 -10.00 -11.32 7.12
N ASP A 29 -9.27 -10.34 7.66
CA ASP A 29 -9.25 -10.08 9.11
C ASP A 29 -10.62 -9.64 9.62
N ARG A 30 -11.36 -8.84 8.85
CA ARG A 30 -12.74 -8.48 9.18
C ARG A 30 -13.65 -9.70 9.26
N VAL A 31 -13.60 -10.60 8.27
CA VAL A 31 -14.40 -11.84 8.25
C VAL A 31 -14.05 -12.74 9.44
N LEU A 32 -12.76 -12.88 9.75
CA LEU A 32 -12.30 -13.65 10.90
C LEU A 32 -12.76 -13.05 12.23
N SER A 33 -12.73 -11.72 12.36
CA SER A 33 -13.21 -11.03 13.57
C SER A 33 -14.71 -11.24 13.79
N MET A 34 -15.53 -11.22 12.73
CA MET A 34 -16.96 -11.52 12.81
C MET A 34 -17.22 -12.99 13.19
N ALA A 35 -16.40 -13.92 12.68
CA ALA A 35 -16.52 -15.33 13.01
C ALA A 35 -16.21 -15.62 14.49
N VAL A 36 -15.21 -14.95 15.07
CA VAL A 36 -14.86 -15.08 16.50
C VAL A 36 -15.96 -14.54 17.40
N THR A 37 -16.61 -13.43 17.05
CA THR A 37 -17.71 -12.86 17.85
C THR A 37 -18.97 -13.73 17.85
N THR A 38 -19.17 -14.59 16.85
CA THR A 38 -20.41 -15.39 16.72
C THR A 38 -20.30 -16.77 17.41
N GLY A 39 -19.14 -17.12 17.96
CA GLY A 39 -18.85 -18.44 18.55
C GLY A 39 -19.43 -18.72 19.95
N ASP A 40 -19.89 -17.71 20.69
CA ASP A 40 -20.23 -17.84 22.12
C ASP A 40 -21.73 -17.64 22.46
N SER A 41 -22.65 -17.86 21.52
CA SER A 41 -24.09 -17.73 21.80
C SER A 41 -24.92 -18.86 21.20
N GLN A 42 -24.66 -20.08 21.65
CA GLN A 42 -25.59 -21.19 21.47
C GLN A 42 -25.75 -21.99 22.77
N ALA A 43 -26.44 -21.37 23.74
CA ALA A 43 -26.97 -22.05 24.92
C ALA A 43 -28.49 -22.29 24.75
N ALA A 44 -28.90 -23.50 25.14
CA ALA A 44 -30.21 -24.12 24.96
C ALA A 44 -31.40 -23.41 25.64
N PRO A 45 -32.65 -23.66 25.21
CA PRO A 45 -33.84 -23.07 25.82
C PRO A 45 -34.28 -23.85 27.09
N ALA A 46 -34.42 -23.17 28.22
CA ALA A 46 -35.09 -23.67 29.41
C ALA A 46 -36.07 -22.62 30.00
N GLN A 47 -37.17 -23.14 30.50
CA GLN A 47 -38.45 -22.50 30.88
C GLN A 47 -38.41 -21.54 32.10
N PRO A 48 -39.51 -20.77 32.33
CA PRO A 48 -39.54 -19.61 33.24
C PRO A 48 -40.08 -19.90 34.64
N ALA A 49 -39.62 -19.14 35.64
CA ALA A 49 -40.30 -18.92 36.93
C ALA A 49 -39.91 -17.55 37.55
N PRO A 50 -40.73 -16.95 38.44
CA PRO A 50 -40.84 -15.49 38.57
C PRO A 50 -40.42 -14.86 39.93
N GLN A 51 -40.33 -13.52 39.92
CA GLN A 51 -40.45 -12.49 41.00
C GLN A 51 -39.21 -12.00 41.81
N GLN A 52 -38.81 -10.75 41.48
CA GLN A 52 -38.58 -9.52 42.32
C GLN A 52 -37.51 -9.46 43.47
N PRO A 53 -37.08 -8.27 43.96
CA PRO A 53 -36.56 -7.06 43.27
C PRO A 53 -35.34 -6.35 44.00
N VAL A 54 -34.77 -5.32 43.33
CA VAL A 54 -33.97 -4.14 43.81
C VAL A 54 -32.57 -4.33 44.44
N GLY A 55 -31.57 -3.60 43.90
CA GLY A 55 -30.53 -2.92 44.71
C GLY A 55 -29.09 -3.00 44.21
N ASP A 56 -28.52 -1.83 43.87
CA ASP A 56 -27.11 -1.43 43.71
C ASP A 56 -25.98 -2.46 43.90
N SER A 57 -24.99 -2.46 42.99
CA SER A 57 -23.56 -2.22 43.32
C SER A 57 -22.62 -2.34 42.10
N ALA A 58 -21.62 -1.48 42.12
CA ALA A 58 -20.55 -1.30 41.14
C ALA A 58 -19.67 -2.56 40.94
N SER A 59 -19.20 -2.72 39.70
CA SER A 59 -18.30 -3.80 39.30
C SER A 59 -16.89 -3.58 39.86
N GLU A 60 -16.58 -4.34 40.89
CA GLU A 60 -15.28 -4.49 41.55
C GLU A 60 -14.31 -5.27 40.64
N THR A 61 -13.23 -4.62 40.22
CA THR A 61 -12.13 -5.25 39.47
C THR A 61 -11.20 -5.94 40.47
N GLN A 62 -11.13 -7.27 40.44
CA GLN A 62 -10.21 -8.05 41.28
C GLN A 62 -8.75 -7.79 40.89
N ILE A 63 -8.00 -7.15 41.79
CA ILE A 63 -6.55 -6.93 41.69
C ILE A 63 -5.85 -8.07 42.45
N ILE A 64 -4.95 -8.78 41.75
CA ILE A 64 -4.05 -9.79 42.33
C ILE A 64 -2.90 -9.07 43.05
N ALA A 65 -2.71 -9.37 44.33
CA ALA A 65 -1.67 -8.77 45.18
C ALA A 65 -0.28 -9.40 44.91
N PRO A 66 0.81 -8.60 44.75
CA PRO A 66 2.17 -9.12 44.73
C PRO A 66 2.74 -9.34 46.14
N VAL A 67 3.45 -10.46 46.28
CA VAL A 67 4.17 -10.94 47.47
C VAL A 67 5.38 -10.04 47.79
N ALA A 68 5.57 -9.72 49.07
CA ALA A 68 6.65 -8.88 49.59
C ALA A 68 7.98 -9.65 49.80
N LEU A 69 9.11 -8.97 49.60
CA LEU A 69 10.47 -9.38 50.03
C LEU A 69 11.01 -8.40 51.10
N PRO A 70 11.83 -8.87 52.06
CA PRO A 70 12.25 -8.09 53.23
C PRO A 70 13.45 -7.14 52.98
N ALA A 71 13.53 -6.15 53.86
CA ALA A 71 14.26 -4.88 53.80
C ALA A 71 15.79 -4.93 54.03
N GLN A 72 16.48 -3.91 53.52
CA GLN A 72 17.76 -3.40 54.03
C GLN A 72 17.76 -1.85 54.12
N PRO A 73 18.56 -1.24 55.01
CA PRO A 73 18.35 0.12 55.52
C PRO A 73 19.17 1.23 54.83
N ALA A 74 18.46 2.34 54.62
CA ALA A 74 18.79 3.77 54.73
C ALA A 74 20.23 4.29 54.54
N GLU A 75 20.39 5.32 53.69
CA GLU A 75 20.75 6.68 54.14
C GLU A 75 20.61 7.76 53.04
N SER A 76 20.15 8.93 53.49
CA SER A 76 20.31 10.30 52.94
C SER A 76 19.32 10.85 51.88
N ALA A 77 18.58 11.86 52.36
CA ALA A 77 17.73 12.85 51.67
C ALA A 77 18.61 13.91 50.93
N GLU A 78 18.17 14.80 50.04
CA GLU A 78 16.91 15.54 49.82
C GLU A 78 16.83 15.98 48.34
N ALA A 79 15.61 16.18 47.82
CA ALA A 79 15.20 17.15 46.78
C ALA A 79 14.09 16.58 45.88
N THR A 80 12.88 16.99 46.24
CA THR A 80 11.59 16.90 45.55
C THR A 80 11.62 17.15 44.03
N GLN A 81 11.09 16.21 43.24
CA GLN A 81 10.32 16.54 42.05
C GLN A 81 9.19 15.53 41.83
N VAL A 82 7.96 16.04 41.89
CA VAL A 82 6.71 15.32 41.63
C VAL A 82 6.41 15.44 40.14
N VAL A 83 6.25 14.31 39.43
CA VAL A 83 5.61 14.28 38.11
C VAL A 83 4.40 13.37 38.21
N SER A 84 3.23 13.97 38.07
CA SER A 84 1.94 13.30 37.98
C SER A 84 1.81 12.53 36.66
N ALA A 85 1.18 11.37 36.74
CA ALA A 85 0.81 10.52 35.61
C ALA A 85 -0.32 11.18 34.80
N SER A 86 -0.09 11.39 33.50
CA SER A 86 -1.14 11.63 32.50
C SER A 86 -0.58 11.30 31.12
N ASP A 87 -1.37 10.52 30.38
CA ASP A 87 -1.32 10.24 28.95
C ASP A 87 -0.19 9.36 28.37
N ALA A 88 -0.61 8.10 28.25
CA ALA A 88 -0.14 7.09 27.34
C ALA A 88 -0.28 7.52 25.87
N GLY A 89 0.70 7.16 25.03
CA GLY A 89 0.49 7.18 23.58
C GLY A 89 1.72 7.32 22.68
N GLY A 90 2.88 6.79 23.04
CA GLY A 90 4.03 6.75 22.13
C GLY A 90 5.04 5.72 22.60
N GLY A 91 5.24 4.65 21.81
CA GLY A 91 6.16 3.58 22.16
C GLY A 91 6.01 2.35 21.29
N GLU A 92 6.53 2.45 20.07
CA GLU A 92 7.39 1.46 19.43
C GLU A 92 7.54 0.14 20.20
N ARG A 93 6.92 -0.93 19.68
CA ARG A 93 7.19 -2.30 20.10
C ARG A 93 7.54 -3.16 18.89
N THR A 94 8.82 -3.30 18.66
CA THR A 94 9.41 -4.42 17.92
C THR A 94 9.31 -5.66 18.82
N GLN A 95 8.53 -6.65 18.41
CA GLN A 95 8.51 -7.98 19.03
C GLN A 95 8.85 -9.04 17.99
N VAL A 96 9.86 -9.84 18.32
CA VAL A 96 10.40 -11.00 17.59
C VAL A 96 9.62 -12.26 18.00
N VAL A 97 9.55 -13.30 17.12
CA VAL A 97 9.43 -14.78 17.38
C VAL A 97 8.67 -15.48 16.21
N PRO A 98 8.89 -16.76 15.83
CA PRO A 98 10.11 -17.55 15.58
C PRO A 98 10.15 -18.20 14.15
N GLN A 99 11.31 -18.74 13.81
CA GLN A 99 11.62 -19.54 12.61
C GLN A 99 10.85 -20.90 12.60
N TRP A 100 9.97 -21.12 11.61
CA TRP A 100 9.35 -22.43 11.35
C TRP A 100 10.04 -23.18 10.21
N GLN A 101 10.25 -24.47 10.46
CA GLN A 101 11.00 -25.44 9.68
C GLN A 101 10.39 -25.73 8.29
N GLN A 102 11.27 -25.93 7.31
CA GLN A 102 10.96 -26.54 6.02
C GLN A 102 10.37 -27.94 6.22
N GLN A 103 9.12 -28.12 5.81
CA GLN A 103 8.46 -29.41 5.75
C GLN A 103 8.60 -30.02 4.35
N GLN A 104 8.77 -31.34 4.37
CA GLN A 104 9.26 -32.23 3.32
C GLN A 104 8.35 -32.33 2.08
N GLN A 105 8.98 -32.55 0.93
CA GLN A 105 8.32 -32.96 -0.32
C GLN A 105 7.70 -34.37 -0.17
N PRO A 106 6.43 -34.58 -0.58
CA PRO A 106 5.93 -35.92 -0.82
C PRO A 106 6.29 -36.40 -2.24
N GLN A 107 7.07 -37.47 -2.29
CA GLN A 107 7.14 -38.39 -3.43
C GLN A 107 5.72 -38.89 -3.77
N TYR A 108 5.28 -38.65 -5.00
CA TYR A 108 4.18 -39.42 -5.58
C TYR A 108 4.65 -40.21 -6.80
N SER A 109 4.28 -41.48 -6.73
CA SER A 109 4.46 -42.65 -7.56
C SER A 109 4.31 -42.48 -9.08
N GLN A 110 5.15 -43.26 -9.78
CA GLN A 110 4.95 -43.71 -11.15
C GLN A 110 3.57 -44.31 -11.37
N GLN A 111 2.94 -43.98 -12.50
CA GLN A 111 2.00 -44.86 -13.21
C GLN A 111 1.94 -44.44 -14.69
N SER A 112 2.45 -45.31 -15.56
CA SER A 112 2.29 -45.23 -17.01
C SER A 112 0.83 -45.49 -17.42
N PRO A 113 0.40 -45.02 -18.61
CA PRO A 113 -0.17 -45.98 -19.55
C PRO A 113 0.34 -45.85 -20.99
N ALA A 114 0.07 -46.94 -21.69
CA ALA A 114 0.57 -47.37 -22.98
C ALA A 114 0.14 -46.49 -24.17
N GLY A 115 1.07 -46.30 -25.11
CA GLY A 115 0.80 -45.70 -26.42
C GLY A 115 2.04 -45.82 -27.30
N GLY A 116 2.17 -46.92 -28.02
CA GLY A 116 3.33 -47.24 -28.84
C GLY A 116 3.37 -46.48 -30.16
N PHE A 117 4.59 -46.18 -30.61
CA PHE A 117 4.95 -45.97 -32.01
C PHE A 117 6.35 -46.59 -32.25
N PRO A 118 6.55 -47.39 -33.32
CA PRO A 118 7.82 -48.05 -33.58
C PRO A 118 8.76 -47.26 -34.52
N GLN A 119 10.05 -47.55 -34.35
CA GLN A 119 11.17 -47.49 -35.32
C GLN A 119 11.86 -46.16 -35.68
N PRO A 120 13.12 -46.17 -36.21
CA PRO A 120 14.12 -47.26 -36.24
C PRO A 120 15.54 -46.84 -35.75
N GLN A 121 16.34 -47.89 -35.50
CA GLN A 121 17.77 -47.89 -35.22
C GLN A 121 18.61 -47.10 -36.24
N GLN A 122 19.67 -46.43 -35.78
CA GLN A 122 20.97 -46.50 -36.46
C GLN A 122 22.12 -46.51 -35.45
N GLN A 123 23.12 -47.29 -35.84
CA GLN A 123 24.18 -47.90 -35.07
C GLN A 123 25.50 -47.52 -35.75
N TYR A 124 26.30 -46.65 -35.15
CA TYR A 124 27.75 -46.44 -35.38
C TYR A 124 28.20 -45.62 -34.16
N GLY A 125 29.23 -45.93 -33.38
CA GLY A 125 30.46 -46.66 -33.63
C GLY A 125 31.61 -45.76 -33.16
N GLN A 126 32.37 -46.24 -32.18
CA GLN A 126 33.75 -45.86 -31.82
C GLN A 126 34.08 -44.64 -30.92
N GLN A 127 34.99 -44.99 -30.01
CA GLN A 127 36.15 -44.24 -29.47
C GLN A 127 36.01 -43.40 -28.19
N SER A 128 36.56 -44.00 -27.12
CA SER A 128 37.07 -43.39 -25.90
C SER A 128 38.14 -42.31 -26.18
N PRO A 129 38.43 -41.41 -25.22
CA PRO A 129 39.59 -41.71 -24.38
C PRO A 129 39.44 -41.37 -22.88
N ALA A 130 40.46 -41.81 -22.15
CA ALA A 130 40.61 -41.90 -20.71
C ALA A 130 40.92 -40.56 -20.02
N GLY A 131 40.43 -40.43 -18.78
CA GLY A 131 40.73 -39.38 -17.81
C GLY A 131 39.59 -39.33 -16.80
N GLY A 132 39.63 -39.98 -15.64
CA GLY A 132 40.73 -39.99 -14.69
C GLY A 132 40.57 -38.84 -13.69
N PHE A 133 39.41 -38.72 -13.03
CA PHE A 133 39.26 -37.85 -11.85
C PHE A 133 38.72 -38.65 -10.67
N GLN A 134 39.58 -38.71 -9.65
CA GLN A 134 39.40 -39.39 -8.38
C GLN A 134 38.33 -38.69 -7.55
N ARG A 135 37.36 -39.46 -7.05
CA ARG A 135 36.46 -39.05 -5.97
C ARG A 135 37.21 -39.19 -4.63
N PRO A 136 37.23 -38.18 -3.74
CA PRO A 136 37.64 -38.40 -2.37
C PRO A 136 36.52 -39.10 -1.56
N PRO A 137 36.89 -39.92 -0.55
CA PRO A 137 36.00 -40.87 0.12
C PRO A 137 35.10 -40.25 1.20
N GLN A 138 33.92 -40.84 1.34
CA GLN A 138 33.01 -40.67 2.48
C GLN A 138 33.67 -41.16 3.77
N GLN A 139 33.49 -40.41 4.86
CA GLN A 139 33.75 -40.87 6.22
C GLN A 139 32.46 -40.86 7.08
N PRO A 140 32.42 -41.70 8.12
CA PRO A 140 31.19 -42.17 8.74
C PRO A 140 30.70 -41.32 9.92
N SER A 141 29.42 -41.51 10.21
CA SER A 141 28.66 -41.15 11.40
C SER A 141 29.43 -41.13 12.73
N GLN A 142 29.27 -40.05 13.51
CA GLN A 142 29.47 -40.04 14.95
C GLN A 142 28.25 -39.45 15.68
N GLN A 143 27.79 -40.21 16.67
CA GLN A 143 26.78 -39.89 17.66
C GLN A 143 27.39 -39.13 18.85
N ASN A 144 26.52 -38.33 19.49
CA ASN A 144 26.52 -37.89 20.91
C ASN A 144 27.55 -36.82 21.35
N PRO A 145 27.38 -36.20 22.54
CA PRO A 145 26.17 -35.90 23.33
C PRO A 145 26.12 -34.44 23.86
N TRP A 146 24.95 -34.01 24.31
CA TRP A 146 24.71 -32.78 25.06
C TRP A 146 25.51 -32.71 26.38
N GLY A 147 26.19 -31.59 26.64
CA GLY A 147 26.67 -31.22 27.99
C GLY A 147 28.03 -30.52 28.03
N ALA A 148 28.06 -29.20 27.84
CA ALA A 148 29.16 -28.35 28.29
C ALA A 148 28.66 -26.94 28.62
N GLN A 149 29.28 -26.33 29.63
CA GLN A 149 28.82 -25.15 30.35
C GLN A 149 28.77 -23.87 29.49
N GLN A 150 27.77 -23.04 29.78
CA GLN A 150 27.58 -21.72 29.17
C GLN A 150 28.78 -20.81 29.47
N GLN A 151 29.59 -20.55 28.44
CA GLN A 151 30.45 -19.38 28.39
C GLN A 151 29.67 -18.26 27.72
N ASP A 152 29.76 -17.10 28.37
CA ASP A 152 29.11 -15.83 28.04
C ASP A 152 29.44 -15.42 26.60
N VAL A 153 28.48 -15.55 25.69
CA VAL A 153 28.57 -15.06 24.31
C VAL A 153 27.75 -13.79 24.22
N SER A 154 28.33 -12.69 24.68
CA SER A 154 27.77 -11.36 24.42
C SER A 154 27.83 -11.08 22.91
N PRO A 155 26.74 -10.62 22.28
CA PRO A 155 26.72 -10.33 20.84
C PRO A 155 27.69 -9.19 20.48
N PRO A 156 28.26 -9.19 19.25
CA PRO A 156 29.34 -8.28 18.83
C PRO A 156 28.97 -6.79 18.76
N TRP A 157 27.75 -6.42 19.13
CA TRP A 157 27.27 -5.05 19.24
C TRP A 157 27.36 -4.49 20.66
N GLY A 158 27.75 -5.31 21.64
CA GLY A 158 27.81 -4.96 23.07
C GLY A 158 29.21 -4.69 23.62
N GLY A 159 30.21 -4.41 22.77
CA GLY A 159 31.56 -4.09 23.20
C GLY A 159 31.67 -2.72 23.86
N SER A 160 32.17 -2.70 25.09
CA SER A 160 32.41 -1.53 25.96
C SER A 160 33.57 -0.62 25.50
N ASP A 161 33.72 -0.40 24.20
CA ASP A 161 34.87 0.31 23.61
C ASP A 161 34.45 1.56 22.81
N PHE A 162 33.46 2.29 23.32
CA PHE A 162 33.13 3.63 22.81
C PHE A 162 34.00 4.69 23.51
N PRO A 163 34.74 5.54 22.77
CA PRO A 163 35.53 6.61 23.36
C PRO A 163 34.61 7.66 24.02
N PRO A 164 35.10 8.38 25.06
CA PRO A 164 34.32 9.40 25.75
C PRO A 164 33.96 10.54 24.79
N MET A 165 32.68 10.69 24.47
CA MET A 165 32.17 11.87 23.78
C MET A 165 32.32 13.08 24.71
N SER A 166 33.16 14.02 24.29
CA SER A 166 33.29 15.34 24.89
C SER A 166 32.01 16.16 24.70
N GLN A 167 31.57 16.81 25.78
CA GLN A 167 30.54 17.87 25.79
C GLN A 167 31.18 19.25 25.46
N PRO A 168 30.41 20.35 25.39
CA PRO A 168 29.32 20.66 24.46
C PRO A 168 29.59 21.99 23.72
N GLY A 169 29.16 22.11 22.47
CA GLY A 169 29.19 23.39 21.75
C GLY A 169 28.33 23.37 20.50
N ASN A 170 27.19 24.07 20.57
CA ASN A 170 26.19 24.30 19.52
C ASN A 170 25.14 23.19 19.34
N ALA A 171 24.13 23.23 20.21
CA ALA A 171 22.86 22.53 20.06
C ALA A 171 21.85 23.45 19.34
N ASP A 172 21.74 23.30 18.01
CA ASP A 172 20.72 23.95 17.17
C ASP A 172 19.78 22.93 16.48
N TRP A 173 19.84 21.65 16.88
CA TRP A 173 19.15 20.55 16.17
C TRP A 173 17.95 19.95 16.92
N ILE A 174 17.59 20.47 18.10
CA ILE A 174 16.40 20.04 18.85
C ILE A 174 15.55 21.24 19.23
N SER A 175 14.79 21.75 18.25
CA SER A 175 13.59 22.55 18.49
C SER A 175 12.83 22.71 17.19
N GLN A 176 12.01 21.73 16.79
CA GLN A 176 10.88 21.95 15.87
C GLN A 176 9.74 20.97 16.20
N GLY A 177 9.07 21.28 17.31
CA GLY A 177 7.63 21.06 17.47
C GLY A 177 6.84 22.24 16.89
N PRO A 178 5.50 22.15 16.82
CA PRO A 178 4.70 22.75 15.76
C PRO A 178 4.19 24.16 16.09
N GLU A 179 4.97 25.23 15.94
CA GLU A 179 4.43 26.60 16.05
C GLU A 179 5.29 27.64 15.32
N SER A 180 4.89 28.07 14.12
CA SER A 180 5.15 29.45 13.66
C SER A 180 4.24 29.85 12.48
N PHE A 181 2.95 30.01 12.74
CA PHE A 181 2.11 30.93 11.96
C PHE A 181 2.21 32.32 12.59
N GLN A 182 3.24 33.09 12.22
CA GLN A 182 3.18 34.54 12.37
C GLN A 182 2.46 35.12 11.16
N THR A 183 1.13 35.24 11.28
CA THR A 183 0.32 36.08 10.40
C THR A 183 0.33 37.52 10.94
N GLN A 184 0.85 38.41 10.12
CA GLN A 184 0.74 39.86 10.24
C GLN A 184 -0.74 40.31 10.28
N PRO A 185 -1.12 41.34 11.06
CA PRO A 185 -2.52 41.69 11.26
C PRO A 185 -3.11 42.37 10.02
N SER A 186 -4.08 41.72 9.36
CA SER A 186 -5.00 42.44 8.47
C SER A 186 -6.33 42.68 9.19
N SER A 187 -6.54 43.95 9.49
CA SER A 187 -7.79 44.53 9.96
C SER A 187 -8.87 44.38 8.89
N GLY A 188 -9.94 43.66 9.21
CA GLY A 188 -11.13 43.54 8.35
C GLY A 188 -12.29 42.85 9.07
N LYS A 189 -13.00 43.61 9.90
CA LYS A 189 -14.16 43.18 10.70
C LYS A 189 -15.32 42.67 9.81
N GLY A 190 -15.84 41.49 10.18
CA GLY A 190 -17.29 41.24 10.29
C GLY A 190 -18.03 40.72 9.06
N LYS A 191 -18.44 39.43 9.11
CA LYS A 191 -19.70 38.81 8.59
C LYS A 191 -19.54 37.31 8.26
N LYS A 192 -19.12 36.46 9.22
CA LYS A 192 -19.02 34.99 9.00
C LYS A 192 -19.64 34.11 10.09
N ILE A 193 -20.58 34.61 10.89
CA ILE A 193 -21.32 33.78 11.86
C ILE A 193 -22.78 33.52 11.45
N ALA A 194 -23.30 34.19 10.41
CA ALA A 194 -24.69 33.98 9.97
C ALA A 194 -24.90 32.80 9.01
N PHE A 195 -23.85 32.31 8.32
CA PHE A 195 -24.01 31.27 7.28
C PHE A 195 -23.92 29.82 7.80
N ALA A 196 -23.26 29.58 8.93
CA ALA A 196 -23.14 28.23 9.49
C ALA A 196 -24.45 27.73 10.14
N VAL A 197 -25.24 28.63 10.74
CA VAL A 197 -26.51 28.25 11.39
C VAL A 197 -27.61 27.91 10.36
N ILE A 198 -27.60 28.56 9.19
CA ILE A 198 -28.56 28.29 8.12
C ILE A 198 -28.27 26.95 7.44
N ALA A 199 -27.00 26.58 7.23
CA ALA A 199 -26.62 25.31 6.64
C ALA A 199 -27.01 24.10 7.52
N VAL A 200 -26.89 24.23 8.84
CA VAL A 200 -27.28 23.16 9.79
C VAL A 200 -28.81 23.00 9.84
N LEU A 201 -29.58 24.10 9.75
CA LEU A 201 -31.04 24.03 9.72
C LEU A 201 -31.60 23.40 8.43
N VAL A 202 -30.95 23.59 7.28
CA VAL A 202 -31.37 23.00 6.01
C VAL A 202 -31.08 21.48 5.97
N VAL A 203 -29.95 21.04 6.53
CA VAL A 203 -29.61 19.60 6.58
C VAL A 203 -30.48 18.85 7.59
N ALA A 204 -30.78 19.46 8.75
CA ALA A 204 -31.69 18.86 9.74
C ALA A 204 -33.15 18.80 9.24
N GLY A 205 -33.62 19.82 8.50
CA GLY A 205 -34.96 19.86 7.91
C GLY A 205 -35.18 18.81 6.81
N LEU A 206 -34.16 18.56 5.97
CA LEU A 206 -34.24 17.53 4.92
C LEU A 206 -34.16 16.10 5.47
N GLY A 207 -33.39 15.88 6.54
CA GLY A 207 -33.33 14.58 7.22
C GLY A 207 -34.65 14.14 7.84
N TYR A 208 -35.40 15.07 8.45
CA TYR A 208 -36.71 14.76 9.05
C TYR A 208 -37.80 14.50 8.00
N GLY A 209 -37.76 15.19 6.86
CA GLY A 209 -38.74 15.03 5.78
C GLY A 209 -38.74 13.64 5.13
N VAL A 210 -37.56 13.01 4.98
CA VAL A 210 -37.43 11.66 4.42
C VAL A 210 -37.82 10.58 5.43
N TRP A 211 -37.50 10.78 6.71
CA TRP A 211 -37.87 9.83 7.77
C TRP A 211 -39.38 9.80 8.05
N ALA A 212 -40.06 10.96 7.99
CA ALA A 212 -41.49 11.05 8.23
C ALA A 212 -42.36 10.51 7.07
N LEU A 213 -41.83 10.47 5.83
CA LEU A 213 -42.57 9.98 4.64
C LEU A 213 -42.44 8.47 4.41
N PHE A 214 -41.52 7.76 5.07
CA PHE A 214 -41.30 6.33 4.83
C PHE A 214 -41.51 5.41 6.05
N ILE A 215 -41.66 5.95 7.26
CA ILE A 215 -41.74 5.12 8.49
C ILE A 215 -43.08 5.27 9.22
N LYS A 216 -43.93 6.22 8.84
CA LYS A 216 -45.20 6.49 9.53
C LYS A 216 -46.44 5.95 8.81
N ASP A 217 -46.40 4.71 8.32
CA ASP A 217 -47.61 3.95 8.04
C ASP A 217 -47.49 2.54 8.64
N ASN A 218 -47.88 2.45 9.91
CA ASN A 218 -48.23 1.20 10.57
C ASN A 218 -49.63 0.80 10.11
N GLY A 219 -49.80 -0.42 9.58
CA GLY A 219 -51.14 -1.01 9.49
C GLY A 219 -51.27 -2.25 8.62
N THR A 220 -51.29 -3.41 9.29
CA THR A 220 -51.94 -4.68 8.88
C THR A 220 -51.13 -5.64 8.01
N THR A 221 -50.55 -6.64 8.68
CA THR A 221 -50.01 -7.88 8.12
C THR A 221 -51.12 -8.88 7.79
N PRO A 222 -51.29 -9.31 6.52
CA PRO A 222 -51.82 -10.63 6.20
C PRO A 222 -50.70 -11.68 6.14
N PRO A 223 -50.97 -12.98 6.40
CA PRO A 223 -49.95 -14.02 6.37
C PRO A 223 -49.56 -14.31 4.92
N VAL A 224 -48.33 -13.95 4.54
CA VAL A 224 -47.79 -14.27 3.22
C VAL A 224 -47.05 -15.60 3.29
N ALA A 225 -47.49 -16.54 2.45
CA ALA A 225 -46.89 -17.86 2.28
C ALA A 225 -45.40 -17.77 1.90
N GLN A 226 -44.58 -18.66 2.48
CA GLN A 226 -43.19 -18.88 2.10
C GLN A 226 -43.11 -19.34 0.63
N GLN A 227 -42.92 -18.39 -0.28
CA GLN A 227 -42.39 -18.66 -1.62
C GLN A 227 -40.87 -18.63 -1.54
N SER A 228 -40.27 -19.81 -1.68
CA SER A 228 -38.84 -20.01 -1.91
C SER A 228 -38.47 -19.38 -3.27
N THR A 229 -38.23 -18.07 -3.29
CA THR A 229 -37.62 -17.43 -4.45
C THR A 229 -36.14 -17.75 -4.42
N THR A 230 -35.72 -18.66 -5.30
CA THR A 230 -34.33 -18.83 -5.68
C THR A 230 -33.85 -17.51 -6.28
N GLN A 231 -33.30 -16.63 -5.44
CA GLN A 231 -32.62 -15.41 -5.86
C GLN A 231 -31.46 -15.82 -6.76
N GLN A 232 -31.65 -15.63 -8.07
CA GLN A 232 -30.58 -15.74 -9.04
C GLN A 232 -29.49 -14.72 -8.64
N PRO A 233 -28.23 -15.15 -8.46
CA PRO A 233 -27.17 -14.23 -8.07
C PRO A 233 -27.09 -13.09 -9.08
N PRO A 234 -26.88 -11.84 -8.62
CA PRO A 234 -26.77 -10.70 -9.51
C PRO A 234 -25.68 -10.97 -10.55
N PRO A 235 -25.90 -10.59 -11.82
CA PRO A 235 -24.89 -10.77 -12.87
C PRO A 235 -23.59 -10.11 -12.43
N ALA A 236 -22.47 -10.82 -12.62
CA ALA A 236 -21.15 -10.29 -12.30
C ALA A 236 -20.96 -8.93 -13.00
N PRO A 237 -20.40 -7.92 -12.32
CA PRO A 237 -20.19 -6.61 -12.92
C PRO A 237 -19.28 -6.75 -14.14
N THR A 238 -19.81 -6.49 -15.33
CA THR A 238 -19.03 -6.48 -16.58
C THR A 238 -18.17 -5.23 -16.59
N VAL A 239 -16.93 -5.34 -16.13
CA VAL A 239 -15.99 -4.23 -16.21
C VAL A 239 -15.56 -4.09 -17.67
N LYS A 240 -15.84 -2.93 -18.28
CA LYS A 240 -15.39 -2.65 -19.66
C LYS A 240 -13.87 -2.87 -19.75
N PRO A 241 -13.38 -3.64 -20.74
CA PRO A 241 -11.94 -3.80 -20.94
C PRO A 241 -11.30 -2.44 -21.24
N LEU A 242 -10.03 -2.26 -20.84
CA LEU A 242 -9.31 -1.04 -21.16
C LEU A 242 -9.05 -0.97 -22.67
N PRO A 243 -8.94 0.23 -23.25
CA PRO A 243 -8.51 0.36 -24.64
C PRO A 243 -7.05 -0.07 -24.80
N GLU A 244 -6.73 -0.69 -25.93
CA GLU A 244 -5.34 -0.99 -26.32
C GLU A 244 -4.64 0.28 -26.81
N PRO A 245 -3.39 0.55 -26.39
CA PRO A 245 -2.57 1.61 -26.98
C PRO A 245 -2.12 1.23 -28.40
N PRO A 246 -1.58 2.20 -29.18
CA PRO A 246 -0.94 1.92 -30.45
C PRO A 246 0.13 0.82 -30.35
N ALA A 247 0.42 0.15 -31.47
CA ALA A 247 1.50 -0.84 -31.55
C ALA A 247 2.83 -0.23 -31.07
N ALA A 248 3.61 -1.00 -30.30
CA ALA A 248 4.93 -0.55 -29.84
C ALA A 248 5.80 -0.12 -31.03
N LYS A 249 6.57 0.94 -30.84
CA LYS A 249 7.49 1.49 -31.85
C LYS A 249 8.93 1.22 -31.44
N PRO A 250 9.90 1.32 -32.38
CA PRO A 250 11.32 1.15 -32.06
C PRO A 250 11.76 1.99 -30.86
N GLU A 251 12.74 1.47 -30.13
CA GLU A 251 13.31 2.12 -28.96
C GLU A 251 13.86 3.52 -29.31
N PRO A 252 13.49 4.57 -28.54
CA PRO A 252 14.07 5.89 -28.72
C PRO A 252 15.58 5.87 -28.46
N SER A 253 16.34 6.65 -29.24
CA SER A 253 17.79 6.81 -29.06
C SER A 253 18.17 7.42 -27.71
N ASP A 254 17.30 8.27 -27.17
CA ASP A 254 17.54 9.07 -25.97
C ASP A 254 16.21 9.57 -25.37
N ASN A 255 16.31 10.23 -24.21
CA ASN A 255 15.16 10.79 -23.49
C ASN A 255 14.42 11.89 -24.27
N SER A 256 15.09 12.66 -25.12
CA SER A 256 14.44 13.70 -25.94
C SER A 256 13.62 13.09 -27.07
N ALA A 257 14.13 12.02 -27.70
CA ALA A 257 13.44 11.21 -28.69
C ALA A 257 12.25 10.48 -28.09
N ALA A 258 12.27 10.14 -26.79
CA ALA A 258 11.16 9.51 -26.08
C ALA A 258 9.97 10.44 -25.83
N LEU A 259 10.18 11.76 -25.73
CA LEU A 259 9.14 12.71 -25.28
C LEU A 259 8.66 13.67 -26.38
N VAL A 260 7.35 13.90 -26.49
CA VAL A 260 6.80 15.03 -27.26
C VAL A 260 7.18 16.37 -26.61
N THR A 261 7.01 17.47 -27.33
CA THR A 261 7.11 18.81 -26.74
C THR A 261 5.71 19.24 -26.27
N PRO A 262 5.50 19.50 -24.96
CA PRO A 262 4.22 19.98 -24.46
C PRO A 262 3.88 21.36 -25.05
N ALA A 263 2.59 21.66 -25.18
CA ALA A 263 2.12 22.95 -25.68
C ALA A 263 2.40 24.09 -24.67
N GLY A 264 2.37 25.34 -25.15
CA GLY A 264 2.55 26.52 -24.31
C GLY A 264 4.00 27.00 -24.22
N THR A 265 4.28 27.78 -23.17
CA THR A 265 5.58 28.43 -22.95
C THR A 265 6.45 27.59 -22.02
N THR A 266 7.71 27.36 -22.38
CA THR A 266 8.65 26.61 -21.53
C THR A 266 8.80 27.28 -20.17
N ARG A 267 8.75 26.47 -19.10
CA ARG A 267 8.94 26.90 -17.73
C ARG A 267 10.36 26.60 -17.26
N ALA A 268 10.89 27.46 -16.38
CA ALA A 268 12.13 27.16 -15.67
C ALA A 268 12.02 25.86 -14.85
N GLY A 269 13.13 25.12 -14.78
CA GLY A 269 13.19 23.81 -14.10
C GLY A 269 13.10 22.61 -15.04
N GLY A 270 12.78 22.80 -16.32
CA GLY A 270 12.94 21.76 -17.32
C GLY A 270 14.41 21.51 -17.72
N GLY A 271 14.62 20.50 -18.56
CA GLY A 271 15.92 20.07 -19.06
C GLY A 271 16.35 18.71 -18.50
N GLU A 272 17.58 18.33 -18.84
CA GLU A 272 18.22 17.10 -18.36
C GLU A 272 18.53 17.20 -16.86
N PHE A 273 18.48 16.08 -16.16
CA PHE A 273 18.77 15.97 -14.74
C PHE A 273 19.24 14.56 -14.36
N ASP A 274 20.11 14.50 -13.36
CA ASP A 274 20.48 13.28 -12.67
C ASP A 274 19.67 13.10 -11.38
N LEU A 275 19.96 12.02 -10.64
CA LEU A 275 19.31 11.70 -9.39
C LEU A 275 19.50 12.79 -8.32
N ASP A 276 20.68 13.41 -8.25
CA ASP A 276 20.99 14.45 -7.26
C ASP A 276 20.17 15.71 -7.51
N LYS A 277 20.09 16.14 -8.77
CA LYS A 277 19.24 17.26 -9.18
C LYS A 277 17.77 16.95 -8.96
N LEU A 278 17.31 15.74 -9.28
CA LEU A 278 15.95 15.29 -9.02
C LEU A 278 15.59 15.35 -7.52
N GLN A 279 16.49 14.87 -6.66
CA GLN A 279 16.32 14.88 -5.21
C GLN A 279 16.28 16.31 -4.65
N SER A 280 17.17 17.19 -5.11
CA SER A 280 17.21 18.58 -4.67
C SER A 280 15.96 19.37 -5.09
N ALA A 281 15.43 19.07 -6.27
CA ALA A 281 14.29 19.79 -6.84
C ALA A 281 12.93 19.29 -6.34
N LYS A 282 12.89 18.12 -5.68
CA LYS A 282 11.68 17.50 -5.12
C LYS A 282 10.54 17.39 -6.15
N TYR A 283 10.89 17.03 -7.39
CA TYR A 283 9.89 16.87 -8.46
C TYR A 283 9.00 15.64 -8.28
N LEU A 284 9.52 14.60 -7.63
CA LEU A 284 8.83 13.33 -7.39
C LEU A 284 8.76 13.03 -5.89
N PRO A 285 7.81 12.18 -5.45
CA PRO A 285 7.75 11.71 -4.06
C PRO A 285 9.07 11.05 -3.61
N THR A 286 9.40 11.18 -2.34
CA THR A 286 10.66 10.63 -1.77
C THR A 286 10.80 9.13 -2.01
N THR A 287 9.71 8.36 -1.86
CA THR A 287 9.72 6.91 -2.07
C THR A 287 10.04 6.54 -3.52
N VAL A 288 9.56 7.32 -4.49
CA VAL A 288 9.88 7.16 -5.91
C VAL A 288 11.35 7.47 -6.19
N ILE A 289 11.90 8.52 -5.57
CA ILE A 289 13.33 8.87 -5.69
C ILE A 289 14.22 7.76 -5.12
N GLU A 290 13.87 7.22 -3.95
CA GLU A 290 14.56 6.07 -3.36
C GLU A 290 14.49 4.84 -4.27
N LYS A 291 13.33 4.61 -4.89
CA LYS A 291 13.17 3.53 -5.86
C LYS A 291 14.02 3.73 -7.11
N LEU A 292 14.06 4.94 -7.66
CA LEU A 292 14.94 5.31 -8.78
C LEU A 292 16.42 5.10 -8.44
N LYS A 293 16.83 5.50 -7.23
CA LYS A 293 18.18 5.28 -6.71
C LYS A 293 18.51 3.79 -6.65
N SER A 294 17.63 2.99 -6.06
CA SER A 294 17.80 1.53 -5.94
C SER A 294 17.76 0.81 -7.29
N GLY A 295 16.98 1.35 -8.24
CA GLY A 295 16.84 0.86 -9.61
C GLY A 295 17.99 1.25 -10.52
N GLY A 296 18.92 2.09 -10.05
CA GLY A 296 20.08 2.52 -10.82
C GLY A 296 19.74 3.50 -11.94
N MET A 297 18.81 4.44 -11.71
CA MET A 297 18.53 5.52 -12.66
C MET A 297 19.82 6.24 -13.07
N THR A 298 20.02 6.42 -14.39
CA THR A 298 21.23 7.02 -14.95
C THR A 298 21.03 8.46 -15.39
N ASP A 299 19.88 8.76 -16.00
CA ASP A 299 19.58 10.07 -16.58
C ASP A 299 18.07 10.31 -16.60
N GLY A 300 17.67 11.58 -16.70
CA GLY A 300 16.28 11.99 -16.80
C GLY A 300 16.12 13.28 -17.59
N LEU A 301 14.96 13.43 -18.24
CA LEU A 301 14.57 14.65 -18.94
C LEU A 301 13.20 15.11 -18.47
N LEU A 302 13.11 16.38 -18.07
CA LEU A 302 11.85 17.05 -17.76
C LEU A 302 11.54 18.08 -18.84
N LYS A 303 10.46 17.87 -19.60
CA LYS A 303 9.87 18.91 -20.44
C LYS A 303 8.68 19.51 -19.69
N THR A 304 8.80 20.77 -19.26
CA THR A 304 7.71 21.48 -18.57
C THR A 304 7.37 22.79 -19.25
N THR A 305 6.07 23.05 -19.37
CA THR A 305 5.51 24.26 -19.98
C THR A 305 4.31 24.77 -19.19
N LYS A 306 3.91 26.01 -19.50
CA LYS A 306 2.66 26.60 -19.05
C LYS A 306 1.82 27.00 -20.27
N ASP A 307 0.62 26.46 -20.36
CA ASP A 307 -0.38 26.73 -21.39
C ASP A 307 -1.62 27.35 -20.75
N GLY A 308 -1.75 28.67 -20.85
CA GLY A 308 -2.71 29.43 -20.04
C GLY A 308 -2.44 29.26 -18.54
N ASP A 309 -3.42 28.78 -17.79
CA ASP A 309 -3.30 28.47 -16.35
C ASP A 309 -2.97 26.99 -16.06
N VAL A 310 -2.79 26.18 -17.10
CA VAL A 310 -2.43 24.77 -16.97
C VAL A 310 -0.90 24.63 -17.05
N THR A 311 -0.31 23.96 -16.07
CA THR A 311 1.09 23.54 -16.12
C THR A 311 1.15 22.11 -16.62
N LEU A 312 2.04 21.86 -17.58
CA LEU A 312 2.28 20.55 -18.16
C LEU A 312 3.70 20.08 -17.81
N GLY A 313 3.86 18.80 -17.53
CA GLY A 313 5.15 18.17 -17.24
C GLY A 313 5.24 16.81 -17.91
N LEU A 314 6.35 16.53 -18.59
CA LEU A 314 6.70 15.22 -19.14
C LEU A 314 8.06 14.82 -18.60
N PHE A 315 8.12 13.64 -17.96
CA PHE A 315 9.37 13.02 -17.54
C PHE A 315 9.68 11.83 -18.43
N ALA A 316 10.94 11.64 -18.76
CA ALA A 316 11.53 10.37 -19.16
C ALA A 316 12.65 10.08 -18.17
N LEU A 317 12.57 8.95 -17.46
CA LEU A 317 13.55 8.51 -16.48
C LEU A 317 14.20 7.23 -17.01
N GLU A 318 15.50 7.26 -17.25
CA GLU A 318 16.24 6.13 -17.82
C GLU A 318 16.81 5.23 -16.73
N LEU A 319 16.54 3.92 -16.86
CA LEU A 319 17.00 2.87 -15.96
C LEU A 319 17.82 1.82 -16.72
N PRO A 320 18.53 0.92 -16.02
CA PRO A 320 19.38 -0.08 -16.66
C PRO A 320 18.61 -1.14 -17.47
N ASN A 321 17.32 -1.35 -17.17
CA ASN A 321 16.48 -2.35 -17.84
C ASN A 321 14.98 -2.12 -17.58
N THR A 322 14.15 -2.82 -18.34
CA THR A 322 12.68 -2.77 -18.25
C THR A 322 12.15 -3.18 -16.87
N GLN A 323 12.77 -4.16 -16.21
CA GLN A 323 12.30 -4.62 -14.89
C GLN A 323 12.43 -3.51 -13.83
N ALA A 324 13.54 -2.77 -13.85
CA ALA A 324 13.75 -1.63 -12.98
C ALA A 324 12.73 -0.50 -13.28
N ALA A 325 12.47 -0.23 -14.56
CA ALA A 325 11.47 0.74 -14.98
C ALA A 325 10.06 0.35 -14.51
N SER A 326 9.66 -0.91 -14.67
CA SER A 326 8.38 -1.43 -14.17
C SER A 326 8.24 -1.29 -12.65
N ALA A 327 9.30 -1.56 -11.90
CA ALA A 327 9.29 -1.42 -10.44
C ALA A 327 9.14 0.05 -10.00
N VAL A 328 9.73 1.00 -10.74
CA VAL A 328 9.59 2.43 -10.48
C VAL A 328 8.21 2.95 -10.89
N ALA A 329 7.67 2.50 -12.03
CA ALA A 329 6.34 2.88 -12.47
C ALA A 329 5.26 2.42 -11.47
N ALA A 330 5.41 1.21 -10.92
CA ALA A 330 4.54 0.72 -9.85
C ALA A 330 4.67 1.53 -8.55
N GLU A 331 5.91 1.87 -8.15
CA GLU A 331 6.13 2.74 -6.98
C GLU A 331 5.49 4.13 -7.17
N TYR A 332 5.62 4.70 -8.37
CA TYR A 332 4.97 5.97 -8.69
C TYR A 332 3.45 5.86 -8.57
N ALA A 333 2.84 4.81 -9.13
CA ALA A 333 1.41 4.55 -9.00
C ALA A 333 0.96 4.46 -7.52
N ASN A 334 1.73 3.75 -6.68
CA ASN A 334 1.45 3.65 -5.25
C ASN A 334 1.53 5.02 -4.56
N ALA A 335 2.61 5.78 -4.83
CA ALA A 335 2.81 7.10 -4.24
C ALA A 335 1.70 8.09 -4.64
N GLU A 336 1.16 8.00 -5.85
CA GLU A 336 0.02 8.83 -6.26
C GLU A 336 -1.27 8.49 -5.49
N GLN A 337 -1.50 7.20 -5.23
CA GLN A 337 -2.66 6.75 -4.44
C GLN A 337 -2.53 7.14 -2.96
N GLU A 338 -1.35 6.97 -2.37
CA GLU A 338 -1.03 7.46 -1.02
C GLU A 338 -1.16 8.97 -0.92
N GLY A 339 -0.82 9.69 -2.00
CA GLY A 339 -1.03 11.13 -2.16
C GLY A 339 -2.50 11.55 -2.34
N GLY A 340 -3.44 10.59 -2.32
CA GLY A 340 -4.88 10.84 -2.42
C GLY A 340 -5.42 10.98 -3.84
N LEU A 341 -4.62 10.70 -4.88
CA LEU A 341 -5.15 10.57 -6.23
C LEU A 341 -5.82 9.21 -6.42
N THR A 342 -6.84 9.17 -7.26
CA THR A 342 -7.57 7.93 -7.56
C THR A 342 -7.30 7.50 -9.00
N ALA A 343 -7.20 6.19 -9.23
CA ALA A 343 -7.04 5.64 -10.56
C ALA A 343 -8.25 5.99 -11.45
N ASN A 344 -7.98 6.54 -12.63
CA ASN A 344 -8.99 6.99 -13.58
C ASN A 344 -9.06 6.03 -14.77
N ARG A 345 -9.81 4.93 -14.59
CA ARG A 345 -9.98 3.88 -15.62
C ARG A 345 -10.50 4.39 -16.96
N ASN A 346 -11.26 5.50 -16.97
CA ASN A 346 -11.81 6.08 -18.19
C ASN A 346 -10.77 6.78 -19.06
N LEU A 347 -9.61 7.13 -18.49
CA LEU A 347 -8.48 7.74 -19.18
C LEU A 347 -7.31 6.78 -19.36
N SER A 348 -7.25 5.70 -18.58
CA SER A 348 -6.22 4.66 -18.68
C SER A 348 -6.31 3.84 -19.97
N LEU A 349 -5.16 3.30 -20.37
CA LEU A 349 -4.99 2.32 -21.46
C LEU A 349 -4.31 1.07 -20.90
N HIS A 350 -4.26 -0.01 -21.69
CA HIS A 350 -3.35 -1.10 -21.38
C HIS A 350 -1.90 -0.59 -21.31
N GLY A 351 -1.24 -0.78 -20.17
CA GLY A 351 0.12 -0.30 -19.90
C GLY A 351 0.23 1.15 -19.48
N VAL A 352 -0.87 1.92 -19.47
CA VAL A 352 -0.87 3.36 -19.10
C VAL A 352 -1.86 3.59 -17.97
N GLN A 353 -1.32 3.80 -16.77
CA GLN A 353 -2.13 4.10 -15.59
C GLN A 353 -2.32 5.60 -15.49
N VAL A 354 -3.58 6.05 -15.38
CA VAL A 354 -3.92 7.46 -15.16
C VAL A 354 -4.51 7.65 -13.77
N PHE A 355 -4.12 8.72 -13.11
CA PHE A 355 -4.58 9.15 -11.79
C PHE A 355 -5.18 10.55 -11.87
N SER A 356 -6.20 10.83 -11.07
CA SER A 356 -6.79 12.15 -10.97
C SER A 356 -7.30 12.45 -9.56
N ALA A 357 -7.29 13.72 -9.18
CA ALA A 357 -7.93 14.18 -7.96
C ALA A 357 -9.47 14.09 -8.11
N ALA A 358 -10.16 13.59 -7.08
CA ALA A 358 -11.61 13.42 -7.13
C ALA A 358 -12.35 14.77 -7.15
N ASP A 359 -12.01 15.68 -6.23
CA ASP A 359 -12.55 17.05 -6.17
C ASP A 359 -11.59 17.95 -5.38
N SER A 360 -10.83 18.78 -6.08
CA SER A 360 -9.84 19.70 -5.51
C SER A 360 -9.96 21.09 -6.14
N SER A 361 -9.56 22.13 -5.40
CA SER A 361 -9.44 23.50 -5.93
C SER A 361 -8.41 23.60 -7.05
N GLN A 362 -7.47 22.66 -7.08
CA GLN A 362 -6.47 22.50 -8.13
C GLN A 362 -6.62 21.10 -8.74
N GLN A 363 -6.96 21.06 -10.01
CA GLN A 363 -7.19 19.84 -10.76
C GLN A 363 -5.84 19.26 -11.15
N VAL A 364 -5.69 17.95 -10.97
CA VAL A 364 -4.44 17.22 -11.20
C VAL A 364 -4.77 15.95 -11.97
N TYR A 365 -4.06 15.74 -13.07
CA TYR A 365 -4.06 14.51 -13.85
C TYR A 365 -2.63 14.05 -14.05
N ARG A 366 -2.36 12.78 -13.76
CA ARG A 366 -1.04 12.18 -13.90
C ARG A 366 -1.16 10.85 -14.62
N ALA A 367 -0.22 10.53 -15.49
CA ALA A 367 -0.11 9.19 -16.07
C ALA A 367 1.30 8.67 -15.88
N VAL A 368 1.43 7.35 -15.75
CA VAL A 368 2.72 6.67 -15.76
C VAL A 368 2.65 5.44 -16.65
N TYR A 369 3.73 5.17 -17.38
CA TYR A 369 3.90 3.94 -18.14
C TYR A 369 5.37 3.62 -18.39
N VAL A 370 5.63 2.38 -18.80
CA VAL A 370 6.97 1.88 -19.13
C VAL A 370 7.18 1.88 -20.65
N LEU A 371 8.30 2.47 -21.07
CA LEU A 371 8.78 2.53 -22.45
C LEU A 371 10.20 1.96 -22.48
N TYR A 372 10.33 0.68 -22.81
CA TYR A 372 11.60 -0.06 -22.72
C TYR A 372 12.19 0.03 -21.32
N ASN A 373 13.41 0.56 -21.19
CA ASN A 373 14.10 0.80 -19.94
C ASN A 373 13.77 2.18 -19.33
N ARG A 374 12.73 2.88 -19.81
CA ARG A 374 12.34 4.21 -19.33
C ARG A 374 10.99 4.22 -18.64
N VAL A 375 10.86 5.03 -17.60
CA VAL A 375 9.57 5.43 -17.04
C VAL A 375 9.17 6.76 -17.64
N VAL A 376 7.98 6.81 -18.24
CA VAL A 376 7.39 8.04 -18.75
C VAL A 376 6.29 8.49 -17.81
N ILE A 377 6.38 9.73 -17.33
CA ILE A 377 5.35 10.37 -16.50
C ILE A 377 4.77 11.55 -17.27
N VAL A 378 3.45 11.66 -17.31
CA VAL A 378 2.72 12.78 -17.95
C VAL A 378 1.89 13.46 -16.88
N ASP A 379 2.17 14.73 -16.61
CA ASP A 379 1.51 15.51 -15.58
C ASP A 379 0.81 16.74 -16.18
N SER A 380 -0.37 17.04 -15.67
CA SER A 380 -1.13 18.26 -15.95
C SER A 380 -1.80 18.74 -14.67
N PHE A 381 -1.64 20.02 -14.34
CA PHE A 381 -2.36 20.61 -13.22
C PHE A 381 -2.73 22.08 -13.47
N GLY A 382 -3.88 22.49 -12.92
CA GLY A 382 -4.40 23.84 -13.09
C GLY A 382 -5.70 24.07 -12.31
N PRO A 383 -6.20 25.32 -12.26
CA PRO A 383 -7.41 25.65 -11.49
C PRO A 383 -8.71 25.21 -12.20
N SER A 384 -8.71 25.07 -13.53
CA SER A 384 -9.88 24.70 -14.32
C SER A 384 -9.89 23.22 -14.65
N LYS A 385 -10.95 22.50 -14.26
CA LYS A 385 -11.11 21.06 -14.53
C LYS A 385 -11.12 20.75 -16.01
N ASP A 386 -11.95 21.47 -16.77
CA ASP A 386 -12.12 21.20 -18.20
C ASP A 386 -10.86 21.55 -18.99
N ALA A 387 -10.21 22.68 -18.67
CA ALA A 387 -8.97 23.06 -19.34
C ALA A 387 -7.82 22.10 -19.02
N THR A 388 -7.65 21.73 -17.74
CA THR A 388 -6.58 20.81 -17.30
C THR A 388 -6.78 19.42 -17.90
N LEU A 389 -8.02 18.92 -17.92
CA LEU A 389 -8.38 17.64 -18.54
C LEU A 389 -8.15 17.65 -20.05
N ALA A 390 -8.55 18.73 -20.74
CA ALA A 390 -8.34 18.87 -22.18
C ALA A 390 -6.85 18.86 -22.54
N SER A 391 -6.04 19.69 -21.87
CA SER A 391 -4.60 19.73 -22.08
C SER A 391 -3.93 18.39 -21.74
N PHE A 392 -4.35 17.74 -20.66
CA PHE A 392 -3.87 16.41 -20.30
C PHE A 392 -4.16 15.36 -21.38
N LYS A 393 -5.42 15.27 -21.86
CA LYS A 393 -5.80 14.32 -22.90
C LYS A 393 -5.01 14.54 -24.19
N THR A 394 -4.87 15.79 -24.63
CA THR A 394 -4.09 16.13 -25.82
C THR A 394 -2.63 15.71 -25.65
N LEU A 395 -2.03 16.03 -24.50
CA LEU A 395 -0.64 15.70 -24.21
C LEU A 395 -0.40 14.20 -24.10
N LEU A 396 -1.23 13.48 -23.34
CA LEU A 396 -1.15 12.03 -23.18
C LEU A 396 -1.34 11.32 -24.53
N THR A 397 -2.31 11.75 -25.33
CA THR A 397 -2.57 11.19 -26.67
C THR A 397 -1.36 11.39 -27.57
N ALA A 398 -0.81 12.60 -27.63
CA ALA A 398 0.37 12.90 -28.43
C ALA A 398 1.58 12.06 -27.97
N GLN A 399 1.78 11.93 -26.66
CA GLN A 399 2.88 11.19 -26.08
C GLN A 399 2.77 9.69 -26.35
N VAL A 400 1.62 9.05 -26.06
CA VAL A 400 1.38 7.64 -26.36
C VAL A 400 1.43 7.37 -27.87
N GLN A 401 0.95 8.29 -28.70
CA GLN A 401 1.08 8.16 -30.15
C GLN A 401 2.53 8.24 -30.61
N LYS A 402 3.37 9.06 -29.97
CA LYS A 402 4.81 9.17 -30.30
C LYS A 402 5.57 7.95 -29.83
N ALA A 403 5.44 7.59 -28.55
CA ALA A 403 6.16 6.52 -27.88
C ALA A 403 5.20 5.69 -27.01
N PRO A 404 4.51 4.70 -27.62
CA PRO A 404 3.55 3.85 -26.93
C PRO A 404 4.22 2.99 -25.85
N PRO A 405 3.49 2.55 -24.80
CA PRO A 405 4.05 1.67 -23.78
C PRO A 405 4.53 0.34 -24.37
N THR A 406 5.66 -0.16 -23.88
CA THR A 406 6.16 -1.50 -24.22
C THR A 406 5.58 -2.57 -23.29
N GLU A 407 5.37 -2.22 -22.03
CA GLU A 407 4.66 -3.07 -21.07
C GLU A 407 3.17 -2.73 -21.11
N ARG A 408 2.33 -3.72 -21.42
CA ARG A 408 0.87 -3.53 -21.60
C ARG A 408 0.03 -4.07 -20.45
N THR A 409 0.67 -4.73 -19.51
CA THR A 409 0.05 -5.16 -18.26
C THR A 409 0.07 -3.99 -17.29
N ASN A 410 -1.12 -3.58 -16.84
CA ASN A 410 -1.20 -2.69 -15.69
C ASN A 410 -0.92 -3.56 -14.47
N ASN A 411 0.29 -3.43 -13.92
CA ASN A 411 0.69 -4.04 -12.65
C ASN A 411 -0.11 -3.44 -11.50
#